data_AF-A0A0J9E2M2-F1
#
_entry.id   AF-A0A0J9E2M2-F1
#
_cell.length_a   1.000
_cell.length_b   1.000
_cell.length_c   1.000
_cell.angle_alpha   90.00
_cell.angle_beta   90.00
_cell.angle_gamma   90.00
#
_symmetry.space_group_name_H-M   'P 1'
#
loop_
_entity.id
_entity.type
_entity.pdbx_description
1 polymer ?
#
loop_
_entity_poly.entity_id
_entity_poly.type
_entity_poly.pdbx_seq_one_letter_code
_entity_poly.pdbx_strand_id
1 'polypeptide(L)' 'MKGFCVSLQATDYIYTMGAEAGICITLINYPRFPADQESIETTAIELGHHLCESLHQDTVMGLGANLGRYA' A
#
# COMPACT_ATOMS: atom_id res chain seq x y z
N MET A 1 14.16 -7.34 -0.75
CA MET A 1 13.39 -6.08 -0.92
C MET A 1 14.31 -4.88 -0.78
N LYS A 2 14.07 -3.84 -1.58
CA LYS A 2 14.69 -2.51 -1.38
C LYS A 2 14.00 -1.82 -0.19
N GLY A 3 14.69 -0.91 0.49
CA GLY A 3 14.11 -0.13 1.59
C GLY A 3 13.23 1.01 1.04
N PHE A 4 11.93 0.95 1.30
CA PHE A 4 10.97 2.01 0.96
C PHE A 4 10.37 2.61 2.24
N CYS A 5 9.94 3.87 2.15
CA CYS A 5 9.20 4.51 3.23
C CYS A 5 7.71 4.36 2.97
N VAL A 6 6.97 3.98 4.01
CA VAL A 6 5.53 3.79 3.97
C VAL A 6 4.87 4.49 5.14
N SER A 7 3.64 4.97 4.94
CA SER A 7 2.74 5.36 6.02
C SER A 7 1.74 4.25 6.28
N LEU A 8 1.45 3.98 7.55
CA LEU A 8 0.50 2.95 7.99
C LEU A 8 -0.68 3.61 8.70
N GLN A 9 -1.89 3.16 8.39
CA GLN A 9 -3.10 3.55 9.10
C GLN A 9 -3.96 2.32 9.37
N ALA A 10 -4.43 2.14 10.61
CA ALA A 10 -5.43 1.13 10.91
C ALA A 10 -6.72 1.44 10.13
N THR A 11 -7.37 0.41 9.59
CA THR A 11 -8.63 0.54 8.87
C THR A 11 -9.52 -0.66 9.14
N ASP A 12 -10.83 -0.49 8.97
CA ASP A 12 -11.77 -1.61 8.96
C ASP A 12 -12.33 -1.76 7.53
N TYR A 13 -12.27 -2.97 6.99
CA TYR A 13 -12.93 -3.33 5.74
C TYR A 13 -14.37 -3.74 6.05
N ILE A 14 -15.34 -2.99 5.54
CA ILE A 14 -16.76 -3.25 5.77
C ILE A 14 -17.35 -3.96 4.54
N TYR A 15 -17.86 -5.16 4.76
CA TYR A 15 -18.54 -5.99 3.77
C TYR A 15 -20.04 -6.06 4.09
N THR A 16 -20.87 -6.45 3.12
CA THR A 16 -22.33 -6.57 3.32
C THR A 16 -22.71 -7.45 4.52
N MET A 17 -21.88 -8.45 4.85
CA MET A 17 -22.15 -9.44 5.89
C MET A 17 -21.08 -9.48 7.00
N GLY A 18 -20.27 -8.44 7.16
CA GLY A 18 -19.26 -8.42 8.22
C GLY A 18 -18.26 -7.28 8.11
N ALA A 19 -17.30 -7.27 9.04
CA ALA A 19 -16.19 -6.34 9.02
C ALA A 19 -14.90 -7.08 9.39
N GLU A 20 -13.78 -6.60 8.86
CA GLU A 20 -12.45 -7.15 9.10
C GLU A 20 -11.48 -6.02 9.43
N ALA A 21 -10.72 -6.18 10.50
CA ALA A 21 -9.65 -5.24 10.84
C ALA A 21 -8.51 -5.39 9.84
N GLY A 22 -7.98 -4.27 9.38
CA GLY A 22 -6.92 -4.24 8.38
C GLY A 22 -6.01 -3.03 8.52
N ILE A 23 -5.14 -2.86 7.53
CA ILE A 23 -4.18 -1.76 7.47
C ILE A 23 -4.21 -1.15 6.07
N CYS A 24 -4.28 0.17 5.99
CA CYS A 24 -4.04 0.93 4.78
C CYS A 24 -2.58 1.37 4.76
N ILE A 25 -1.91 1.13 3.63
CA ILE A 25 -0.47 1.37 3.46
C ILE A 25 -0.29 2.33 2.29
N THR A 26 0.39 3.45 2.54
CA THR A 26 0.75 4.41 1.49
C THR A 26 2.23 4.34 1.20
N LEU A 27 2.60 4.05 -0.04
CA LEU A 27 3.98 4.11 -0.52
C LEU A 27 4.41 5.56 -0.74
N ILE A 28 5.52 5.98 -0.13
CA ILE A 28 6.02 7.36 -0.22
C ILE A 28 7.16 7.42 -1.22
N ASN A 29 6.93 8.09 -2.35
CA ASN A 29 7.96 8.40 -3.34
C ASN A 29 8.53 9.80 -3.08
N TYR A 30 9.79 9.87 -2.64
CA TYR A 30 10.42 11.16 -2.35
C TYR A 30 10.93 11.83 -3.62
N PRO A 31 10.75 13.16 -3.79
CA PRO A 31 11.28 13.89 -4.96
C PRO A 31 12.79 13.76 -5.16
N ARG A 32 13.55 13.51 -4.09
CA ARG A 32 15.01 13.31 -4.15
C ARG A 32 15.43 11.98 -4.80
N PHE A 33 14.51 11.02 -4.90
CA PHE A 33 14.71 9.70 -5.52
C PHE A 33 13.52 9.38 -6.42
N PRO A 34 13.37 10.10 -7.55
CA PRO A 34 12.19 9.96 -8.38
C PRO A 34 12.14 8.56 -9.01
N ALA A 35 11.05 7.86 -8.77
CA ALA A 35 10.63 6.71 -9.56
C ALA A 35 9.54 7.12 -10.55
N ASP A 36 9.51 6.47 -11.71
CA ASP A 36 8.41 6.57 -12.66
C ASP A 36 7.17 5.83 -12.12
N GLN A 37 6.01 6.12 -12.71
CA GLN A 37 4.72 5.60 -12.26
C GLN A 37 4.66 4.06 -12.27
N GLU A 38 5.19 3.42 -13.32
CA GLU A 38 5.17 1.96 -13.49
C GLU A 38 6.02 1.28 -12.41
N SER A 39 7.20 1.85 -12.11
CA SER A 39 8.06 1.39 -11.02
C SER A 39 7.40 1.52 -9.64
N ILE A 40 6.67 2.62 -9.40
CA ILE A 40 5.92 2.85 -8.14
C ILE A 40 4.81 1.80 -7.99
N GLU A 41 4.02 1.59 -9.05
CA GLU A 41 2.92 0.63 -9.05
C GLU A 41 3.42 -0.79 -8.84
N THR A 42 4.45 -1.20 -9.58
CA THR A 42 5.09 -2.52 -9.43
C THR A 42 5.57 -2.73 -7.99
N THR A 43 6.24 -1.72 -7.41
CA THR A 43 6.71 -1.77 -6.02
C THR A 43 5.55 -1.90 -5.04
N ALA A 44 4.46 -1.15 -5.24
CA ALA A 44 3.28 -1.22 -4.38
C ALA A 44 2.62 -2.60 -4.43
N ILE A 45 2.52 -3.20 -5.63
CA ILE A 45 1.98 -4.55 -5.83
C ILE A 45 2.86 -5.60 -5.15
N GLU A 46 4.18 -5.56 -5.38
CA GLU A 46 5.13 -6.49 -4.74
C GLU A 46 5.06 -6.40 -3.20
N LEU A 47 5.00 -5.19 -2.66
CA LEU A 47 4.84 -4.97 -1.22
C LEU A 47 3.51 -5.54 -0.71
N GLY A 48 2.42 -5.28 -1.43
CA GLY A 48 1.08 -5.78 -1.08
C GLY A 48 1.04 -7.31 -1.01
N HIS A 49 1.57 -8.00 -2.03
CA HIS A 49 1.66 -9.46 -2.02
C HIS A 49 2.52 -9.98 -0.88
N HIS A 50 3.71 -9.40 -0.68
CA HIS A 50 4.61 -9.82 0.39
C HIS A 50 3.95 -9.70 1.77
N LEU A 51 3.22 -8.62 2.03
CA LEU A 51 2.52 -8.42 3.29
C LEU A 51 1.32 -9.34 3.44
N CYS A 52 0.56 -9.56 2.37
CA CYS A 52 -0.57 -10.49 2.37
C CYS A 52 -0.11 -11.90 2.79
N GLU A 53 0.96 -12.40 2.18
CA GLU A 53 1.55 -13.70 2.51
C GLU A 53 2.13 -13.71 3.93
N SER A 54 2.92 -12.70 4.30
CA SER A 54 3.63 -12.68 5.59
C SER A 54 2.70 -12.50 6.79
N LEU A 55 1.58 -11.80 6.60
CA LEU A 55 0.58 -11.56 7.64
C LEU A 55 -0.60 -12.55 7.58
N HIS A 56 -0.53 -13.56 6.70
CA HIS A 56 -1.58 -14.55 6.50
C HIS A 56 -2.95 -13.91 6.26
N GLN A 57 -2.98 -12.83 5.47
CA GLN A 57 -4.21 -12.17 5.06
C GLN A 57 -4.73 -12.85 3.81
N ASP A 58 -6.05 -13.00 3.70
CA ASP A 58 -6.69 -13.64 2.54
C ASP A 58 -6.82 -12.67 1.35
N THR A 59 -6.77 -11.36 1.60
CA THR A 59 -7.04 -10.33 0.60
C THR A 59 -6.06 -9.17 0.68
N VAL A 60 -5.68 -8.66 -0.49
CA VAL A 60 -5.03 -7.35 -0.66
C VAL A 60 -5.85 -6.50 -1.63
N MET A 61 -6.13 -5.25 -1.26
CA MET A 61 -6.83 -4.30 -2.13
C MET A 61 -5.85 -3.22 -2.61
N GLY A 62 -5.71 -3.10 -3.93
CA GLY A 62 -4.98 -1.99 -4.53
C GLY A 62 -5.86 -0.74 -4.59
N LEU A 63 -5.48 0.30 -3.85
CA LEU A 63 -6.07 1.63 -3.99
C LEU A 63 -5.12 2.51 -4.81
N GLY A 64 -5.66 3.19 -5.83
CA GLY A 64 -4.89 4.00 -6.77
C GLY A 64 -4.12 5.14 -6.12
N ALA A 65 -3.09 5.64 -6.81
CA ALA A 65 -2.21 6.69 -6.32
C ALA A 65 -2.97 7.97 -6.00
N ASN A 66 -2.92 8.42 -4.74
CA ASN A 66 -3.29 9.78 -4.40
C ASN A 66 -2.06 10.66 -4.61
N LEU A 67 -1.99 11.34 -5.77
CA LEU A 67 -0.97 12.36 -6.06
C LEU A 67 -1.24 13.62 -5.22
N GLY A 68 -1.21 13.46 -3.90
CA GLY A 68 -1.31 14.55 -2.94
C GLY A 68 -0.05 15.41 -3.04
N ARG A 69 -0.25 16.68 -3.39
CA ARG A 69 0.77 17.74 -3.41
C ARG A 69 1.28 17.96 -1.98
N TYR A 70 2.33 17.26 -1.58
CA TYR A 70 3.16 17.72 -0.47
C TYR A 70 4.13 18.77 -1.02
N ALA A 71 3.73 20.03 -0.88
CA ALA A 71 4.59 21.20 -1.01
C ALA A 71 5.54 21.28 0.19
#